data_AF-A0A976JMS5-F1
#
_entry.id   AF-A0A976JMS5-F1
#
_cell.length_a   1.000
_cell.length_b   1.000
_cell.length_c   1.000
_cell.angle_alpha   90.00
_cell.angle_beta   90.00
_cell.angle_gamma   90.00
#
_symmetry.space_group_name_H-M   'P 1'
#
loop_
_entity.id
_entity.type
_entity.pdbx_description
1 polymer ?
#
loop_
_entity_poly.entity_id
_entity_poly.type
_entity_poly.pdbx_seq_one_letter_code
_entity_poly.pdbx_strand_id
1 'polypeptide(L)'
;MRGLILFLLVIATNVTFAQETSIFLSDDQLTLENQKFEQFLLQNDDLITNARMGDVVGNGGGLLEAQVAFFYKSLPKAITSALEFNQGKFTVDDIKILTDILSNVQKSSYNEKILMLDDHTFFSTDDDQEIRTAKTGFNQSFQIFVNRKLLYKNIEKAEAVILPMLIHELGHQAGVSSHSYLETLGSKVKYIIDSKKNFLTQESDFGSLILTSYNYVSAGGWADLVVILGDKLTRLQKIKFEELKTLCHGNFPGGYEVSNLHWQRRPVSNDYIYSVYATGWMDLRCNSLEGDMYVVNADIEVVINIVNGELKAFVRVLP
;
A
#
# COMPACT_ATOMS: atom_id res chain seq x y z
N MET A 1 55.95 -17.33 11.16
CA MET A 1 55.38 -16.93 12.47
C MET A 1 54.88 -15.47 12.50
N ARG A 2 55.63 -14.46 12.04
CA ARG A 2 55.16 -13.04 12.04
C ARG A 2 53.88 -12.76 11.23
N GLY A 3 53.66 -13.43 10.10
CA GLY A 3 52.44 -13.25 9.29
C GLY A 3 51.15 -13.81 9.92
N LEU A 4 51.26 -14.85 10.74
CA LEU A 4 50.10 -15.48 11.40
C LEU A 4 49.54 -14.57 12.51
N ILE A 5 50.42 -13.86 13.21
CA ILE A 5 50.04 -12.91 14.27
C ILE A 5 49.33 -11.68 13.68
N LEU A 6 49.78 -11.18 12.53
CA LEU A 6 49.14 -10.04 11.86
C LEU A 6 47.74 -10.41 11.32
N PHE A 7 47.58 -11.61 10.78
CA PHE A 7 46.29 -12.09 10.26
C PHE A 7 45.27 -12.33 11.39
N LEU A 8 45.72 -12.88 12.52
CA LEU A 8 44.88 -13.05 13.72
C LEU A 8 44.47 -11.70 14.35
N LEU A 9 45.34 -10.69 14.32
CA LEU A 9 45.01 -9.33 14.76
C LEU A 9 43.95 -8.68 13.87
N VAL A 10 44.05 -8.82 12.54
CA VAL A 10 43.04 -8.29 11.60
C VAL A 10 41.69 -9.01 11.74
N ILE A 11 41.69 -10.31 12.03
CA ILE A 11 40.44 -11.05 12.30
C ILE A 11 39.86 -10.62 13.66
N ALA A 12 40.67 -10.47 14.71
CA ALA A 12 40.21 -10.08 16.04
C ALA A 12 39.66 -8.65 16.09
N THR A 13 40.19 -7.71 15.29
CA THR A 13 39.65 -6.34 15.18
C THR A 13 38.34 -6.27 14.39
N ASN A 14 38.08 -7.23 13.50
CA ASN A 14 36.81 -7.29 12.76
C ASN A 14 35.70 -8.01 13.56
N VAL A 15 36.05 -8.95 14.43
CA VAL A 15 35.07 -9.67 15.27
C VAL A 15 34.53 -8.80 16.41
N THR A 16 35.27 -7.77 16.86
CA THR A 16 34.85 -6.89 17.97
C THR A 16 33.92 -5.74 17.58
N PHE A 17 33.64 -5.53 16.29
CA PHE A 17 32.77 -4.45 15.80
C PHE A 17 31.44 -4.90 15.19
N ALA A 18 31.16 -6.21 15.18
CA ALA A 18 29.80 -6.70 15.01
C ALA A 18 29.08 -6.66 16.37
N GLN A 19 28.98 -5.47 16.96
CA GLN A 19 27.90 -5.24 17.91
C GLN A 19 26.64 -5.42 17.08
N GLU A 20 25.89 -6.50 17.31
CA GLU A 20 24.54 -6.65 16.77
C GLU A 20 23.76 -5.43 17.22
N THR A 21 23.72 -4.39 16.37
CA THR A 21 22.84 -3.26 16.56
C THR A 21 21.45 -3.83 16.44
N SER A 22 20.82 -4.07 17.59
CA SER A 22 19.43 -4.47 17.67
C SER A 22 18.62 -3.54 16.77
N ILE A 23 17.88 -4.13 15.83
CA ILE A 23 16.97 -3.38 14.97
C ILE A 23 15.77 -2.83 15.77
N PHE A 24 15.55 -3.35 16.97
CA PHE A 24 14.53 -2.91 17.92
C PHE A 24 15.13 -2.01 18.99
N LEU A 25 14.37 -0.99 19.40
CA LEU A 25 14.67 -0.21 20.60
C LEU A 25 14.35 -1.04 21.86
N SER A 26 15.09 -0.79 22.94
CA SER A 26 14.67 -1.26 24.27
C SER A 26 13.45 -0.50 24.78
N ASP A 27 12.75 -1.02 25.77
CA ASP A 27 11.55 -0.37 26.34
C ASP A 27 11.84 1.04 26.88
N ASP A 28 13.01 1.24 27.51
CA ASP A 28 13.45 2.56 27.99
C ASP A 28 13.70 3.53 26.82
N GLN A 29 14.31 3.04 25.73
CA GLN A 29 14.52 3.84 24.52
C GLN A 29 13.20 4.17 23.82
N LEU A 30 12.28 3.21 23.71
CA LEU A 30 10.94 3.44 23.15
C LEU A 30 10.19 4.52 23.94
N THR A 31 10.24 4.45 25.28
CA THR A 31 9.62 5.44 26.15
C THR A 31 10.20 6.83 25.92
N LEU A 32 11.53 6.93 25.86
CA LEU A 32 12.23 8.19 25.61
C LEU A 32 11.90 8.78 24.23
N GLU A 33 11.95 7.97 23.16
CA GLU A 33 11.66 8.43 21.80
C GLU A 33 10.19 8.83 21.63
N ASN A 34 9.26 8.11 22.27
CA ASN A 34 7.85 8.50 22.29
C ASN A 34 7.64 9.85 23.00
N GLN A 35 8.28 10.07 24.15
CA GLN A 35 8.22 11.36 24.86
C GLN A 35 8.77 12.51 24.02
N LYS A 36 9.90 12.31 23.33
CA LYS A 36 10.45 13.31 22.40
C LYS A 36 9.47 13.62 21.27
N PHE A 37 8.86 12.59 20.69
CA PHE A 37 7.86 12.77 19.64
C PHE A 37 6.63 13.52 20.14
N GLU A 38 6.11 13.19 21.33
CA GLU A 38 4.99 13.93 21.95
C GLU A 38 5.33 15.41 22.16
N GLN A 39 6.53 15.73 22.66
CA GLN A 39 6.98 17.11 22.80
C GLN A 39 7.06 17.81 21.44
N PHE A 40 7.55 17.13 20.41
CA PHE A 40 7.56 17.65 19.04
C PHE A 40 6.14 17.94 18.53
N LEU A 41 5.17 17.05 18.79
CA LEU A 41 3.78 17.30 18.41
C LEU A 41 3.20 18.51 19.14
N LEU A 42 3.46 18.66 20.44
CA LEU A 42 3.02 19.82 21.23
C LEU A 42 3.61 21.14 20.71
N GLN A 43 4.87 21.13 20.29
CA GLN A 43 5.52 22.30 19.69
C GLN A 43 4.94 22.69 18.31
N ASN A 44 4.22 21.77 17.66
CA ASN A 44 3.62 21.95 16.34
C ASN A 44 2.08 21.84 16.36
N ASP A 45 1.46 22.00 17.54
CA ASP A 45 0.02 21.75 17.72
C ASP A 45 -0.87 22.64 16.84
N ASP A 46 -0.51 23.92 16.69
CA ASP A 46 -1.21 24.86 15.82
C ASP A 46 -1.21 24.38 14.35
N LEU A 47 -0.06 23.91 13.86
CA LEU A 47 0.07 23.39 12.49
C LEU A 47 -0.80 22.14 12.29
N ILE A 48 -0.74 21.20 13.24
CA ILE A 48 -1.49 19.94 13.20
C ILE A 48 -3.00 20.21 13.27
N THR A 49 -3.43 21.09 14.17
CA THR A 49 -4.84 21.48 14.32
C THR A 49 -5.37 22.15 13.06
N ASN A 50 -4.61 23.08 12.47
CA ASN A 50 -4.99 23.75 11.22
C ASN A 50 -5.11 22.76 10.05
N ALA A 51 -4.21 21.79 9.95
CA ALA A 51 -4.29 20.75 8.92
C ALA A 51 -5.57 19.91 9.06
N ARG A 52 -5.90 19.48 10.28
CA ARG A 52 -7.16 18.75 10.55
C ARG A 52 -8.40 19.58 10.20
N MET A 53 -8.39 20.87 10.52
CA MET A 53 -9.50 21.77 10.16
C MET A 53 -9.62 22.00 8.64
N GLY A 54 -8.49 22.02 7.93
CA GLY A 54 -8.46 22.08 6.46
C GLY A 54 -9.20 20.91 5.80
N ASP A 55 -9.16 19.74 6.42
CA ASP A 55 -9.91 18.54 5.99
C ASP A 55 -11.40 18.59 6.37
N VAL A 56 -11.81 19.44 7.32
CA VAL A 56 -13.22 19.62 7.76
C VAL A 56 -13.98 20.57 6.82
N VAL A 57 -13.31 21.55 6.21
CA VAL A 57 -13.90 22.37 5.15
C VAL A 57 -13.95 21.51 3.90
N GLY A 58 -15.15 21.24 3.37
CA GLY A 58 -15.48 20.24 2.33
C GLY A 58 -14.76 20.32 0.96
N ASN A 59 -13.45 20.44 0.97
CA ASN A 59 -12.56 20.28 -0.16
C ASN A 59 -12.47 18.79 -0.48
N GLY A 60 -12.64 18.43 -1.74
CA GLY A 60 -12.37 17.06 -2.19
C GLY A 60 -10.89 16.72 -2.00
N GLY A 61 -10.60 15.49 -1.57
CA GLY A 61 -9.22 14.98 -1.57
C GLY A 61 -8.68 14.85 -3.00
N GLY A 62 -7.39 15.12 -3.19
CA GLY A 62 -6.73 14.95 -4.48
C GLY A 62 -6.33 13.51 -4.78
N LEU A 63 -5.73 13.29 -5.96
CA LEU A 63 -5.27 11.98 -6.42
C LEU A 63 -4.39 11.29 -5.38
N LEU A 64 -3.48 12.06 -4.77
CA LEU A 64 -2.51 11.54 -3.85
C LEU A 64 -3.18 11.03 -2.57
N GLU A 65 -4.07 11.82 -1.99
CA GLU A 65 -4.84 11.44 -0.81
C GLU A 65 -5.67 10.19 -1.09
N ALA A 66 -6.26 10.08 -2.27
CA ALA A 66 -6.99 8.88 -2.70
C ALA A 66 -6.07 7.66 -2.84
N GLN A 67 -4.85 7.83 -3.38
CA GLN A 67 -3.85 6.76 -3.47
C GLN A 67 -3.37 6.30 -2.09
N VAL A 68 -3.04 7.23 -1.19
CA VAL A 68 -2.60 6.89 0.17
C VAL A 68 -3.72 6.20 0.94
N ALA A 69 -4.96 6.68 0.82
CA ALA A 69 -6.13 6.02 1.39
C ALA A 69 -6.34 4.60 0.82
N PHE A 70 -6.16 4.43 -0.49
CA PHE A 70 -6.24 3.11 -1.13
C PHE A 70 -5.18 2.16 -0.59
N PHE A 71 -3.91 2.55 -0.60
CA PHE A 71 -2.81 1.70 -0.17
C PHE A 71 -2.89 1.37 1.33
N TYR A 72 -3.25 2.34 2.18
CA TYR A 72 -3.45 2.08 3.61
C TYR A 72 -4.56 1.05 3.83
N LYS A 73 -5.72 1.20 3.17
CA LYS A 73 -6.84 0.24 3.28
C LYS A 73 -6.52 -1.13 2.69
N SER A 74 -5.63 -1.18 1.70
CA SER A 74 -5.19 -2.43 1.05
C SER A 74 -4.00 -3.08 1.76
N LEU A 75 -3.36 -2.38 2.69
CA LEU A 75 -2.15 -2.82 3.37
C LEU A 75 -2.30 -4.20 4.04
N PRO A 76 -3.42 -4.52 4.74
CA PRO A 76 -3.58 -5.84 5.31
C PRO A 76 -3.52 -6.96 4.27
N LYS A 77 -4.21 -6.78 3.13
CA LYS A 77 -4.17 -7.75 2.03
C LYS A 77 -2.77 -7.87 1.43
N ALA A 78 -2.09 -6.73 1.27
CA ALA A 78 -0.75 -6.69 0.69
C ALA A 78 0.26 -7.46 1.56
N ILE A 79 0.25 -7.22 2.87
CA ILE A 79 1.15 -7.91 3.80
C ILE A 79 0.83 -9.41 3.87
N THR A 80 -0.44 -9.80 4.03
CA THR A 80 -0.83 -11.22 4.05
C THR A 80 -0.41 -11.92 2.75
N SER A 81 -0.69 -11.30 1.60
CA SER A 81 -0.27 -11.83 0.30
C SER A 81 1.24 -11.97 0.18
N ALA A 82 2.02 -11.02 0.73
CA ALA A 82 3.47 -11.07 0.70
C ALA A 82 4.00 -12.24 1.54
N LEU A 83 3.49 -12.39 2.76
CA LEU A 83 3.88 -13.46 3.68
C LEU A 83 3.54 -14.85 3.11
N GLU A 84 2.39 -15.02 2.47
CA GLU A 84 1.96 -16.31 1.91
C GLU A 84 2.66 -16.66 0.60
N PHE A 85 2.86 -15.69 -0.30
CA PHE A 85 3.50 -15.96 -1.60
C PHE A 85 4.97 -16.36 -1.48
N ASN A 86 5.67 -15.87 -0.43
CA ASN A 86 7.11 -16.01 -0.37
C ASN A 86 7.66 -16.28 1.04
N GLN A 87 7.13 -17.32 1.69
CA GLN A 87 7.55 -17.75 3.03
C GLN A 87 9.08 -17.93 3.18
N GLY A 88 9.80 -18.21 2.09
CA GLY A 88 11.27 -18.38 2.11
C GLY A 88 12.11 -17.10 2.01
N LYS A 89 11.53 -15.92 1.78
CA LYS A 89 12.27 -14.64 1.61
C LYS A 89 12.19 -13.67 2.78
N PHE A 90 11.29 -13.94 3.73
CA PHE A 90 11.13 -13.14 4.94
C PHE A 90 11.87 -13.82 6.08
N THR A 91 12.65 -13.04 6.84
CA THR A 91 13.26 -13.52 8.08
C THR A 91 12.20 -13.67 9.17
N VAL A 92 12.56 -14.29 10.30
CA VAL A 92 11.67 -14.36 11.47
C VAL A 92 11.27 -12.95 11.95
N ASP A 93 12.23 -12.02 11.96
CA ASP A 93 11.97 -10.62 12.32
C ASP A 93 11.06 -9.92 11.31
N ASP A 94 11.26 -10.14 10.01
CA ASP A 94 10.36 -9.60 8.98
C ASP A 94 8.90 -10.04 9.23
N ILE A 95 8.69 -11.33 9.48
CA ILE A 95 7.36 -11.91 9.72
C ILE A 95 6.75 -11.30 10.98
N LYS A 96 7.52 -11.19 12.07
CA LYS A 96 7.07 -10.59 13.33
C LYS A 96 6.64 -9.14 13.11
N ILE A 97 7.50 -8.31 12.51
CA ILE A 97 7.24 -6.89 12.26
C ILE A 97 6.00 -6.71 11.37
N LEU A 98 5.89 -7.48 10.28
CA LEU A 98 4.73 -7.42 9.39
C LEU A 98 3.43 -7.84 10.09
N THR A 99 3.50 -8.81 11.01
CA THR A 99 2.34 -9.23 11.82
C THR A 99 1.94 -8.15 12.83
N ASP A 100 2.91 -7.49 13.46
CA ASP A 100 2.65 -6.35 14.36
C ASP A 100 2.02 -5.18 13.59
N ILE A 101 2.52 -4.88 12.38
CA ILE A 101 1.91 -3.89 11.48
C ILE A 101 0.45 -4.25 11.16
N LEU A 102 0.15 -5.52 10.83
CA LEU A 102 -1.22 -5.98 10.57
C LEU A 102 -2.14 -5.72 11.78
N SER A 103 -1.69 -6.06 12.98
CA SER A 103 -2.43 -5.82 14.22
C SER A 103 -2.70 -4.32 14.45
N ASN A 104 -1.73 -3.46 14.14
CA ASN A 104 -1.85 -2.01 14.33
C ASN A 104 -2.84 -1.38 13.36
N VAL A 105 -2.78 -1.76 12.09
CA VAL A 105 -3.67 -1.24 11.04
C VAL A 105 -5.13 -1.64 11.31
N GLN A 106 -5.38 -2.81 11.88
CA GLN A 106 -6.74 -3.27 12.19
C GLN A 106 -7.40 -2.49 13.35
N LYS A 107 -6.62 -1.85 14.21
CA LYS A 107 -7.11 -1.11 15.38
C LYS A 107 -7.48 0.35 15.09
N SER A 108 -7.08 0.91 13.94
CA SER A 108 -7.21 2.34 13.65
C SER A 108 -7.81 2.58 12.27
N SER A 109 -8.71 3.56 12.16
CA SER A 109 -9.24 3.96 10.86
C SER A 109 -8.25 4.83 10.09
N TYR A 110 -8.36 4.86 8.76
CA TYR A 110 -7.50 5.70 7.90
C TYR A 110 -7.52 7.18 8.32
N ASN A 111 -8.71 7.75 8.56
CA ASN A 111 -8.90 9.16 8.89
C ASN A 111 -8.28 9.55 10.24
N GLU A 112 -8.14 8.59 11.15
CA GLU A 112 -7.44 8.81 12.42
C GLU A 112 -5.94 8.66 12.27
N LYS A 113 -5.49 7.83 11.31
CA LYS A 113 -4.10 7.39 11.24
C LYS A 113 -3.21 8.26 10.35
N ILE A 114 -3.71 8.76 9.23
CA ILE A 114 -2.90 9.52 8.26
C ILE A 114 -3.29 11.00 8.31
N LEU A 115 -2.30 11.89 8.40
CA LEU A 115 -2.49 13.33 8.26
C LEU A 115 -1.57 13.90 7.19
N MET A 116 -2.13 14.61 6.22
CA MET A 116 -1.38 15.25 5.14
C MET A 116 -0.97 16.67 5.54
N LEU A 117 0.31 17.02 5.37
CA LEU A 117 0.85 18.33 5.72
C LEU A 117 1.63 18.96 4.56
N ASP A 118 1.57 20.29 4.48
CA ASP A 118 2.24 21.12 3.47
C ASP A 118 3.39 21.96 4.04
N ASP A 119 4.02 21.50 5.13
CA ASP A 119 5.06 22.23 5.85
C ASP A 119 6.43 21.56 5.71
N HIS A 120 7.40 22.25 5.09
CA HIS A 120 8.75 21.71 4.91
C HIS A 120 9.54 21.58 6.21
N THR A 121 9.33 22.51 7.16
CA THR A 121 10.07 22.55 8.42
C THR A 121 9.69 21.40 9.34
N PHE A 122 8.42 20.98 9.30
CA PHE A 122 7.93 19.82 10.04
C PHE A 122 8.63 18.51 9.63
N PHE A 123 9.01 18.38 8.35
CA PHE A 123 9.66 17.17 7.81
C PHE A 123 11.18 17.27 7.70
N SER A 124 11.77 18.39 8.10
CA SER A 124 13.21 18.52 8.31
C SER A 124 13.56 18.33 9.79
N THR A 125 14.78 17.88 10.07
CA THR A 125 15.38 17.95 11.40
C THR A 125 16.79 18.49 11.24
N ASP A 126 17.31 19.22 12.22
CA ASP A 126 18.67 19.79 12.13
C ASP A 126 19.75 18.71 11.92
N ASP A 127 19.48 17.49 12.40
CA ASP A 127 20.37 16.33 12.27
C ASP A 127 20.25 15.60 10.92
N ASP A 128 19.29 15.97 10.07
CA ASP A 128 18.98 15.29 8.82
C ASP A 128 18.99 16.26 7.64
N GLN A 129 19.88 16.00 6.69
CA GLN A 129 20.08 16.89 5.54
C GLN A 129 18.95 16.78 4.50
N GLU A 130 18.11 15.74 4.59
CA GLU A 130 17.03 15.50 3.63
C GLU A 130 15.65 15.72 4.24
N ILE A 131 14.76 16.33 3.45
CA ILE A 131 13.35 16.48 3.81
C ILE A 131 12.67 15.12 3.67
N ARG A 132 12.08 14.63 4.76
CA ARG A 132 11.39 13.32 4.77
C ARG A 132 10.02 13.37 4.10
N THR A 133 9.64 12.26 3.47
CA THR A 133 8.33 12.10 2.82
C THR A 133 7.22 11.80 3.82
N ALA A 134 7.53 11.14 4.91
CA ALA A 134 6.63 10.91 6.03
C ALA A 134 7.39 10.94 7.35
N LYS A 135 6.65 11.04 8.46
CA LYS A 135 7.18 11.01 9.82
C LYS A 135 6.13 10.43 10.78
N THR A 136 6.59 9.68 11.77
CA THR A 136 5.77 9.11 12.84
C THR A 136 6.62 8.91 14.10
N GLY A 137 5.98 8.55 15.22
CA GLY A 137 6.67 8.09 16.42
C GLY A 137 6.57 6.57 16.58
N PHE A 138 7.08 6.04 17.69
CA PHE A 138 7.13 4.59 17.93
C PHE A 138 5.87 4.02 18.61
N ASN A 139 4.90 4.86 18.99
CA ASN A 139 3.63 4.41 19.56
C ASN A 139 2.58 4.13 18.48
N GLN A 140 1.83 3.03 18.64
CA GLN A 140 0.73 2.63 17.77
C GLN A 140 -0.43 3.63 17.72
N SER A 141 -0.57 4.51 18.71
CA SER A 141 -1.58 5.57 18.72
C SER A 141 -1.20 6.79 17.87
N PHE A 142 0.07 6.97 17.54
CA PHE A 142 0.51 8.15 16.80
C PHE A 142 0.03 8.15 15.35
N GLN A 143 -0.24 9.34 14.84
CA GLN A 143 -0.54 9.55 13.42
C GLN A 143 0.74 9.44 12.59
N ILE A 144 0.57 9.08 11.32
CA ILE A 144 1.59 9.15 10.29
C ILE A 144 1.35 10.44 9.54
N PHE A 145 2.33 11.34 9.63
CA PHE A 145 2.31 12.61 8.91
C PHE A 145 2.95 12.41 7.55
N VAL A 146 2.29 12.85 6.48
CA VAL A 146 2.77 12.68 5.10
C VAL A 146 2.99 14.05 4.47
N ASN A 147 4.17 14.25 3.90
CA ASN A 147 4.54 15.48 3.22
C ASN A 147 3.89 15.54 1.83
N ARG A 148 2.73 16.20 1.78
CA ARG A 148 1.90 16.26 0.58
C ARG A 148 2.65 16.94 -0.57
N LYS A 149 3.28 18.09 -0.33
CA LYS A 149 4.08 18.81 -1.37
C LYS A 149 5.19 17.94 -1.96
N LEU A 150 5.95 17.24 -1.12
CA LEU A 150 7.07 16.42 -1.60
C LEU A 150 6.57 15.22 -2.42
N LEU A 151 5.47 14.62 -2.01
CA LEU A 151 4.92 13.45 -2.68
C LEU A 151 4.22 13.83 -4.01
N TYR A 152 3.55 14.98 -4.09
CA TYR A 152 3.00 15.52 -5.35
C TYR A 152 4.09 15.85 -6.39
N LYS A 153 5.29 16.28 -5.98
CA LYS A 153 6.43 16.48 -6.92
C LYS A 153 6.82 15.19 -7.64
N ASN A 154 6.46 14.03 -7.08
CA ASN A 154 6.77 12.72 -7.61
C ASN A 154 5.49 11.89 -7.85
N ILE A 155 4.38 12.53 -8.23
CA ILE A 155 3.07 11.88 -8.33
C ILE A 155 3.08 10.64 -9.27
N GLU A 156 3.85 10.69 -10.35
CA GLU A 156 4.03 9.55 -11.28
C GLU A 156 4.67 8.34 -10.61
N LYS A 157 5.44 8.56 -9.53
CA LYS A 157 6.10 7.54 -8.72
C LYS A 157 5.41 7.35 -7.37
N ALA A 158 4.28 7.99 -7.12
CA ALA A 158 3.62 7.96 -5.81
C ALA A 158 3.27 6.52 -5.41
N GLU A 159 2.70 5.71 -6.32
CA GLU A 159 2.48 4.29 -6.07
C GLU A 159 3.78 3.57 -5.65
N ALA A 160 4.91 3.91 -6.27
CA ALA A 160 6.17 3.25 -5.98
C ALA A 160 6.68 3.55 -4.56
N VAL A 161 6.27 4.68 -3.98
CA VAL A 161 6.74 5.19 -2.70
C VAL A 161 5.75 4.90 -1.57
N ILE A 162 4.44 5.03 -1.81
CA ILE A 162 3.42 5.01 -0.75
C ILE A 162 3.42 3.70 0.02
N LEU A 163 3.41 2.55 -0.65
CA LEU A 163 3.35 1.26 0.04
C LEU A 163 4.60 1.00 0.92
N PRO A 164 5.83 1.12 0.41
CA PRO A 164 7.04 1.05 1.26
C PRO A 164 7.06 2.08 2.38
N MET A 165 6.65 3.33 2.10
CA MET A 165 6.57 4.40 3.09
C MET A 165 5.62 4.03 4.24
N LEU A 166 4.41 3.54 3.93
CA LEU A 166 3.46 3.13 4.98
C LEU A 166 4.02 1.99 5.84
N ILE A 167 4.68 1.00 5.23
CA ILE A 167 5.33 -0.09 5.97
C ILE A 167 6.46 0.44 6.84
N HIS A 168 7.22 1.42 6.36
CA HIS A 168 8.29 2.05 7.12
C HIS A 168 7.75 2.74 8.37
N GLU A 169 6.79 3.64 8.20
CA GLU A 169 6.22 4.38 9.33
C GLU A 169 5.51 3.44 10.32
N LEU A 170 4.76 2.44 9.84
CA LEU A 170 4.13 1.46 10.73
C LEU A 170 5.13 0.51 11.40
N GLY A 171 6.30 0.30 10.78
CA GLY A 171 7.40 -0.46 11.35
C GLY A 171 8.07 0.24 12.53
N HIS A 172 8.20 1.57 12.48
CA HIS A 172 8.56 2.36 13.68
C HIS A 172 7.56 2.13 14.81
N GLN A 173 6.27 2.10 14.50
CA GLN A 173 5.22 1.81 15.49
C GLN A 173 5.20 0.35 15.98
N ALA A 174 5.97 -0.53 15.33
CA ALA A 174 6.29 -1.88 15.80
C ALA A 174 7.62 -1.95 16.57
N GLY A 175 8.24 -0.81 16.88
CA GLY A 175 9.45 -0.69 17.70
C GLY A 175 10.76 -0.78 16.93
N VAL A 176 10.74 -0.79 15.60
CA VAL A 176 11.94 -0.91 14.75
C VAL A 176 12.60 0.45 14.57
N SER A 177 13.85 0.61 14.96
CA SER A 177 14.61 1.88 14.82
C SER A 177 15.36 2.00 13.50
N SER A 178 15.66 0.88 12.84
CA SER A 178 16.50 0.90 11.65
C SER A 178 15.74 1.34 10.38
N HIS A 179 15.99 2.56 9.91
CA HIS A 179 15.43 3.07 8.65
C HIS A 179 15.75 2.16 7.45
N SER A 180 17.01 1.77 7.28
CA SER A 180 17.45 0.93 6.16
C SER A 180 16.78 -0.45 6.17
N TYR A 181 16.54 -1.01 7.36
CA TYR A 181 15.81 -2.26 7.50
C TYR A 181 14.36 -2.09 7.02
N LEU A 182 13.70 -1.02 7.47
CA LEU A 182 12.31 -0.72 7.15
C LEU A 182 12.10 -0.40 5.66
N GLU A 183 13.02 0.32 5.04
CA GLU A 183 13.05 0.54 3.59
C GLU A 183 13.18 -0.79 2.81
N THR A 184 14.06 -1.66 3.28
CA THR A 184 14.24 -3.00 2.69
C THR A 184 12.98 -3.84 2.85
N LEU A 185 12.37 -3.87 4.04
CA LEU A 185 11.15 -4.61 4.32
C LEU A 185 9.98 -4.11 3.46
N GLY A 186 9.78 -2.79 3.39
CA GLY A 186 8.78 -2.17 2.53
C GLY A 186 8.98 -2.52 1.06
N SER A 187 10.23 -2.50 0.58
CA SER A 187 10.59 -2.87 -0.79
C SER A 187 10.32 -4.35 -1.09
N LYS A 188 10.57 -5.27 -0.14
CA LYS A 188 10.26 -6.70 -0.28
C LYS A 188 8.76 -6.92 -0.48
N VAL A 189 7.92 -6.31 0.36
CA VAL A 189 6.45 -6.42 0.24
C VAL A 189 6.00 -5.85 -1.10
N LYS A 190 6.47 -4.64 -1.45
CA LYS A 190 6.13 -3.99 -2.71
C LYS A 190 6.50 -4.84 -3.93
N TYR A 191 7.70 -5.41 -3.96
CA TYR A 191 8.14 -6.27 -5.05
C TYR A 191 7.17 -7.44 -5.30
N ILE A 192 6.67 -8.05 -4.23
CA ILE A 192 5.70 -9.16 -4.35
C ILE A 192 4.38 -8.64 -4.93
N ILE A 193 3.87 -7.52 -4.44
CA ILE A 193 2.62 -6.93 -4.95
C ILE A 193 2.77 -6.52 -6.41
N ASP A 194 3.87 -5.89 -6.79
CA ASP A 194 4.16 -5.52 -8.18
C ASP A 194 4.22 -6.76 -9.10
N SER A 195 4.77 -7.87 -8.63
CA SER A 195 4.84 -9.12 -9.41
C SER A 195 3.47 -9.75 -9.70
N LYS A 196 2.43 -9.29 -8.99
CA LYS A 196 1.03 -9.70 -9.14
C LYS A 196 0.12 -8.56 -9.60
N LYS A 197 0.71 -7.44 -10.02
CA LYS A 197 0.02 -6.30 -10.57
C LYS A 197 -0.05 -6.42 -12.09
N ASN A 198 -1.23 -6.17 -12.66
CA ASN A 198 -1.35 -5.89 -14.10
C ASN A 198 -1.87 -4.47 -14.25
N PHE A 199 -1.45 -3.77 -15.28
CA PHE A 199 -2.01 -2.48 -15.60
C PHE A 199 -2.13 -2.28 -17.10
N LEU A 200 -3.11 -1.47 -17.49
CA LEU A 200 -3.35 -1.03 -18.84
C LEU A 200 -3.41 0.49 -18.86
N THR A 201 -2.87 1.08 -19.92
CA THR A 201 -2.94 2.52 -20.16
C THR A 201 -3.64 2.75 -21.50
N GLN A 202 -4.53 3.74 -21.56
CA GLN A 202 -5.16 4.22 -22.78
C GLN A 202 -5.23 5.74 -22.75
N GLU A 203 -4.72 6.38 -23.79
CA GLU A 203 -4.89 7.81 -23.97
C GLU A 203 -6.32 8.15 -24.37
N SER A 204 -6.82 9.28 -23.89
CA SER A 204 -8.13 9.83 -24.22
C SER A 204 -8.10 11.36 -24.20
N ASP A 205 -9.17 11.99 -24.69
CA ASP A 205 -9.33 13.45 -24.62
C ASP A 205 -9.38 13.99 -23.18
N PHE A 206 -9.61 13.11 -22.20
CA PHE A 206 -9.64 13.42 -20.76
C PHE A 206 -8.31 13.12 -20.06
N GLY A 207 -7.27 12.74 -20.83
CA GLY A 207 -5.96 12.33 -20.33
C GLY A 207 -5.75 10.81 -20.34
N SER A 208 -4.65 10.38 -19.73
CA SER A 208 -4.28 8.97 -19.61
C SER A 208 -5.21 8.24 -18.64
N LEU A 209 -5.94 7.26 -19.17
CA LEU A 209 -6.76 6.31 -18.42
C LEU A 209 -5.90 5.10 -18.05
N ILE A 210 -5.74 4.85 -16.76
CA ILE A 210 -4.96 3.71 -16.24
C ILE A 210 -5.90 2.76 -15.50
N LEU A 211 -5.99 1.51 -15.93
CA LEU A 211 -6.69 0.44 -15.22
C LEU A 211 -5.65 -0.49 -14.61
N THR A 212 -5.66 -0.64 -13.30
CA THR A 212 -4.73 -1.50 -12.56
C THR A 212 -5.49 -2.60 -11.83
N SER A 213 -5.03 -3.84 -11.96
CA SER A 213 -5.45 -4.97 -11.12
C SER A 213 -4.34 -5.34 -10.13
N TYR A 214 -4.70 -5.48 -8.86
CA TYR A 214 -3.84 -6.00 -7.81
C TYR A 214 -4.35 -7.38 -7.40
N ASN A 215 -3.64 -8.43 -7.80
CA ASN A 215 -3.98 -9.81 -7.43
C ASN A 215 -3.29 -10.19 -6.12
N TYR A 216 -4.07 -10.48 -5.08
CA TYR A 216 -3.54 -10.93 -3.80
C TYR A 216 -3.56 -12.46 -3.75
N VAL A 217 -2.42 -13.06 -3.40
CA VAL A 217 -2.15 -14.50 -3.43
C VAL A 217 -2.91 -15.27 -2.35
N SER A 218 -3.54 -14.58 -1.40
CA SER A 218 -4.14 -15.25 -0.26
C SER A 218 -5.27 -16.20 -0.61
N ALA A 219 -5.42 -17.26 0.20
CA ALA A 219 -6.50 -18.24 0.06
C ALA A 219 -7.91 -17.59 0.11
N GLY A 220 -8.00 -16.36 0.62
CA GLY A 220 -9.17 -15.48 0.64
C GLY A 220 -9.08 -14.23 -0.23
N GLY A 221 -8.08 -14.15 -1.11
CA GLY A 221 -7.64 -12.94 -1.80
C GLY A 221 -8.61 -12.52 -2.91
N TRP A 222 -9.18 -11.33 -2.75
CA TRP A 222 -10.01 -10.69 -3.79
C TRP A 222 -9.17 -9.65 -4.51
N ALA A 223 -8.97 -9.82 -5.82
CA ALA A 223 -8.29 -8.82 -6.62
C ALA A 223 -8.96 -7.45 -6.49
N ASP A 224 -8.14 -6.40 -6.43
CA ASP A 224 -8.63 -5.03 -6.44
C ASP A 224 -8.40 -4.41 -7.82
N LEU A 225 -9.47 -3.87 -8.41
CA LEU A 225 -9.42 -3.13 -9.66
C LEU A 225 -9.54 -1.64 -9.34
N VAL A 226 -8.63 -0.85 -9.90
CA VAL A 226 -8.55 0.59 -9.70
C VAL A 226 -8.41 1.26 -11.05
N VAL A 227 -9.19 2.31 -11.28
CA VAL A 227 -9.09 3.16 -12.46
C VAL A 227 -8.58 4.53 -12.02
N ILE A 228 -7.59 5.05 -12.74
CA ILE A 228 -7.06 6.40 -12.60
C ILE A 228 -7.35 7.14 -13.90
N LEU A 229 -7.93 8.33 -13.80
CA LEU A 229 -8.14 9.26 -14.91
C LEU A 229 -7.85 10.67 -14.45
N GLY A 230 -6.80 11.29 -15.00
CA GLY A 230 -6.34 12.60 -14.54
C GLY A 230 -5.97 12.55 -13.05
N ASP A 231 -6.65 13.35 -12.23
CA ASP A 231 -6.48 13.42 -10.78
C ASP A 231 -7.47 12.54 -9.99
N LYS A 232 -8.28 11.73 -10.66
CA LYS A 232 -9.29 10.89 -10.02
C LYS A 232 -8.84 9.44 -9.95
N LEU A 233 -8.86 8.88 -8.75
CA LEU A 233 -8.72 7.44 -8.51
C LEU A 233 -10.07 6.87 -8.07
N THR A 234 -10.55 5.88 -8.80
CA THR A 234 -11.78 5.14 -8.49
C THR A 234 -11.48 3.67 -8.30
N ARG A 235 -11.71 3.15 -7.10
CA ARG A 235 -11.74 1.70 -6.88
C ARG A 235 -13.05 1.16 -7.42
N LEU A 236 -12.97 0.11 -8.23
CA LEU A 236 -14.16 -0.51 -8.81
C LEU A 236 -14.91 -1.29 -7.74
N GLN A 237 -16.24 -1.30 -7.85
CA GLN A 237 -17.08 -2.13 -6.99
C GLN A 237 -16.71 -3.60 -7.20
N LYS A 238 -16.66 -4.35 -6.09
CA LYS A 238 -16.50 -5.80 -6.16
C LYS A 238 -17.70 -6.40 -6.89
N ILE A 239 -17.43 -7.42 -7.70
CA ILE A 239 -18.47 -8.30 -8.25
C ILE A 239 -19.35 -8.78 -7.09
N LYS A 240 -20.67 -8.76 -7.30
CA LYS A 240 -21.62 -9.12 -6.23
C LYS A 240 -21.38 -10.55 -5.81
N PHE A 241 -21.40 -10.79 -4.50
CA PHE A 241 -21.15 -12.12 -3.94
C PHE A 241 -22.10 -13.19 -4.52
N GLU A 242 -23.37 -12.85 -4.74
CA GLU A 242 -24.35 -13.76 -5.35
C GLU A 242 -24.00 -14.17 -6.79
N GLU A 243 -23.47 -13.25 -7.60
CA GLU A 243 -23.01 -13.57 -8.97
C GLU A 243 -21.85 -14.58 -8.93
N LEU A 244 -20.91 -14.39 -7.99
CA LEU A 244 -19.79 -15.31 -7.79
C LEU A 244 -20.23 -16.67 -7.24
N LYS A 245 -21.22 -16.67 -6.34
CA LYS A 245 -21.81 -17.91 -5.82
C LYS A 245 -22.50 -18.70 -6.93
N THR A 246 -23.17 -18.04 -7.88
CA THR A 246 -23.74 -18.70 -9.06
C THR A 246 -22.66 -19.36 -9.91
N LEU A 247 -21.53 -18.69 -10.15
CA LEU A 247 -20.37 -19.28 -10.86
C LEU A 247 -19.79 -20.50 -10.12
N CYS A 248 -19.76 -20.46 -8.78
CA CYS A 248 -19.36 -21.60 -7.95
C CYS A 248 -20.46 -22.67 -7.78
N HIS A 249 -21.51 -22.69 -8.63
CA HIS A 249 -22.63 -23.64 -8.54
C HIS A 249 -23.30 -23.71 -7.15
N GLY A 250 -23.39 -22.57 -6.46
CA GLY A 250 -23.94 -22.47 -5.10
C GLY A 250 -22.91 -22.60 -3.97
N ASN A 251 -21.68 -23.01 -4.28
CA ASN A 251 -20.59 -23.14 -3.30
C ASN A 251 -19.99 -21.78 -2.91
N PHE A 252 -19.13 -21.77 -1.88
CA PHE A 252 -18.60 -20.54 -1.31
C PHE A 252 -17.44 -19.97 -2.15
N PRO A 253 -17.56 -18.76 -2.74
CA PRO A 253 -16.45 -18.14 -3.44
C PRO A 253 -15.38 -17.67 -2.43
N GLY A 254 -14.17 -18.19 -2.57
CA GLY A 254 -13.03 -17.89 -1.69
C GLY A 254 -12.21 -16.67 -2.13
N GLY A 255 -12.26 -16.29 -3.39
CA GLY A 255 -11.48 -15.15 -3.92
C GLY A 255 -11.27 -15.28 -5.41
N TYR A 256 -10.69 -14.27 -6.05
CA TYR A 256 -10.39 -14.34 -7.47
C TYR A 256 -9.16 -13.53 -7.85
N GLU A 257 -8.53 -13.94 -8.94
CA GLU A 257 -7.47 -13.22 -9.62
C GLU A 257 -7.94 -12.77 -11.00
N VAL A 258 -7.41 -11.66 -11.48
CA VAL A 258 -7.69 -11.10 -12.79
C VAL A 258 -6.43 -11.15 -13.65
N SER A 259 -6.52 -11.76 -14.81
CA SER A 259 -5.42 -11.92 -15.76
C SER A 259 -5.83 -11.51 -17.17
N ASN A 260 -4.84 -11.37 -18.06
CA ASN A 260 -5.03 -11.07 -19.48
C ASN A 260 -5.95 -9.87 -19.78
N LEU A 261 -5.85 -8.82 -18.96
CA LEU A 261 -6.57 -7.57 -19.21
C LEU A 261 -6.11 -6.97 -20.55
N HIS A 262 -7.06 -6.52 -21.37
CA HIS A 262 -6.78 -5.77 -22.59
C HIS A 262 -7.94 -4.82 -22.94
N TRP A 263 -7.61 -3.68 -23.55
CA TRP A 263 -8.62 -2.74 -24.04
C TRP A 263 -9.36 -3.29 -25.26
N GLN A 264 -10.67 -3.08 -25.31
CA GLN A 264 -11.45 -3.32 -26.52
C GLN A 264 -11.17 -2.24 -27.57
N ARG A 265 -11.23 -2.60 -28.85
CA ARG A 265 -10.66 -1.82 -29.96
C ARG A 265 -11.28 -0.44 -30.20
N ARG A 266 -12.46 -0.12 -29.66
CA ARG A 266 -13.11 1.18 -29.91
C ARG A 266 -13.85 1.68 -28.67
N PRO A 267 -13.47 2.83 -28.11
CA PRO A 267 -14.35 3.51 -27.18
C PRO A 267 -15.64 3.90 -27.89
N VAL A 268 -16.75 3.88 -27.15
CA VAL A 268 -18.02 4.44 -27.61
C VAL A 268 -18.05 5.88 -27.13
N SER A 269 -18.08 6.82 -28.07
CA SER A 269 -18.08 8.25 -27.74
C SER A 269 -19.24 8.95 -28.44
N ASN A 270 -19.95 9.77 -27.68
CA ASN A 270 -20.86 10.80 -28.15
C ASN A 270 -20.65 12.09 -27.34
N ASP A 271 -21.43 13.13 -27.61
CA ASP A 271 -21.27 14.46 -27.00
C ASP A 271 -21.33 14.47 -25.45
N TYR A 272 -21.87 13.42 -24.82
CA TYR A 272 -22.13 13.38 -23.37
C TYR A 272 -21.41 12.23 -22.64
N ILE A 273 -21.06 11.17 -23.37
CA ILE A 273 -20.57 9.92 -22.81
C ILE A 273 -19.35 9.45 -23.59
N TYR A 274 -18.27 9.20 -22.87
CA TYR A 274 -17.13 8.44 -23.36
C TYR A 274 -17.02 7.13 -22.58
N SER A 275 -17.21 6.01 -23.27
CA SER A 275 -17.18 4.67 -22.70
C SER A 275 -15.99 3.88 -23.23
N VAL A 276 -15.18 3.36 -22.31
CA VAL A 276 -14.07 2.46 -22.59
C VAL A 276 -14.34 1.12 -21.93
N TYR A 277 -13.93 0.05 -22.60
CA TYR A 277 -14.12 -1.31 -22.14
C TYR A 277 -12.77 -2.02 -22.09
N ALA A 278 -12.50 -2.71 -20.99
CA ALA A 278 -11.42 -3.69 -20.92
C ALA A 278 -12.00 -5.07 -20.64
N THR A 279 -11.45 -6.08 -21.28
CA THR A 279 -11.81 -7.49 -21.06
C THR A 279 -10.63 -8.25 -20.49
N GLY A 280 -10.90 -9.30 -19.73
CA GLY A 280 -9.87 -10.19 -19.21
C GLY A 280 -10.48 -11.45 -18.62
N TRP A 281 -9.63 -12.26 -18.03
CA TRP A 281 -10.01 -13.52 -17.40
C TRP A 281 -10.04 -13.37 -15.89
N MET A 282 -10.99 -14.04 -15.27
CA MET A 282 -11.13 -14.16 -13.83
C MET A 282 -11.02 -15.63 -13.43
N ASP A 283 -10.03 -15.92 -12.59
CA ASP A 283 -9.83 -17.24 -12.00
C ASP A 283 -10.46 -17.22 -10.60
N LEU A 284 -11.71 -17.69 -10.50
CA LEU A 284 -12.49 -17.70 -9.26
C LEU A 284 -12.22 -18.98 -8.47
N ARG A 285 -11.69 -18.82 -7.25
CA ARG A 285 -11.53 -19.92 -6.30
C ARG A 285 -12.84 -20.20 -5.59
N CYS A 286 -13.29 -21.45 -5.60
CA CYS A 286 -14.52 -21.92 -4.95
C CYS A 286 -14.20 -23.00 -3.92
N ASN A 287 -14.90 -22.98 -2.78
CA ASN A 287 -14.79 -24.00 -1.73
C ASN A 287 -16.10 -24.79 -1.67
N SER A 288 -16.03 -26.11 -1.88
CA SER A 288 -17.18 -26.99 -1.72
C SER A 288 -17.62 -27.11 -0.25
N LEU A 289 -18.80 -27.67 -0.02
CA LEU A 289 -19.29 -27.94 1.35
C LEU A 289 -18.44 -28.99 2.08
N GLU A 290 -17.77 -29.86 1.32
CA GLU A 290 -16.85 -30.89 1.80
C GLU A 290 -15.45 -30.33 2.12
N GLY A 291 -15.17 -29.06 1.75
CA GLY A 291 -13.89 -28.39 1.97
C GLY A 291 -12.92 -28.50 0.79
N ASP A 292 -13.34 -29.08 -0.34
CA ASP A 292 -12.51 -29.15 -1.54
C ASP A 292 -12.41 -27.79 -2.22
N MET A 293 -11.20 -27.41 -2.61
CA MET A 293 -10.94 -26.19 -3.37
C MET A 293 -10.86 -26.50 -4.86
N TYR A 294 -11.57 -25.73 -5.68
CA TYR A 294 -11.47 -25.79 -7.14
C TYR A 294 -11.52 -24.38 -7.76
N VAL A 295 -11.12 -24.26 -9.02
CA VAL A 295 -11.09 -22.99 -9.75
C VAL A 295 -12.11 -23.02 -10.90
N VAL A 296 -12.90 -21.96 -11.00
CA VAL A 296 -13.80 -21.68 -12.12
C VAL A 296 -13.23 -20.50 -12.89
N ASN A 297 -13.07 -20.65 -14.20
CA ASN A 297 -12.64 -19.57 -15.08
C ASN A 297 -13.88 -18.85 -15.63
N ALA A 298 -13.86 -17.53 -15.65
CA ALA A 298 -14.89 -16.72 -16.27
C ALA A 298 -14.27 -15.52 -16.98
N ASP A 299 -14.93 -15.02 -18.03
CA ASP A 299 -14.55 -13.77 -18.64
C ASP A 299 -15.14 -12.59 -17.85
N ILE A 300 -14.39 -11.49 -17.76
CA ILE A 300 -14.87 -10.26 -17.16
C ILE A 300 -14.77 -9.09 -18.13
N GLU A 301 -15.69 -8.14 -17.97
CA GLU A 301 -15.67 -6.85 -18.64
C GLU A 301 -15.63 -5.74 -17.60
N VAL A 302 -14.61 -4.90 -17.68
CA VAL A 302 -14.52 -3.64 -16.96
C VAL A 302 -15.08 -2.54 -17.84
N VAL A 303 -16.17 -1.93 -17.40
CA VAL A 303 -16.83 -0.83 -18.12
C VAL A 303 -16.50 0.47 -17.42
N ILE A 304 -15.93 1.41 -18.17
CA ILE A 304 -15.52 2.72 -17.67
C ILE A 304 -16.28 3.77 -18.48
N ASN A 305 -17.16 4.51 -17.81
CA ASN A 305 -17.94 5.59 -18.41
C ASN A 305 -17.47 6.94 -17.83
N ILE A 306 -17.23 7.89 -18.71
CA ILE A 306 -17.02 9.30 -18.36
C ILE A 306 -18.27 10.04 -18.81
N VAL A 307 -19.07 10.52 -17.86
CA VAL A 307 -20.33 11.22 -18.13
C VAL A 307 -20.21 12.63 -17.56
N ASN A 308 -20.20 13.65 -18.42
CA ASN A 308 -19.99 15.05 -18.01
C ASN A 308 -18.73 15.24 -17.13
N GLY A 309 -17.64 14.53 -17.42
CA GLY A 309 -16.40 14.58 -16.63
C GLY A 309 -16.42 13.78 -15.32
N GLU A 310 -17.52 13.09 -15.00
CA GLU A 310 -17.61 12.14 -13.88
C GLU A 310 -17.24 10.73 -14.32
N LEU A 311 -16.25 10.14 -13.64
CA LEU A 311 -15.82 8.77 -13.86
C LEU A 311 -16.75 7.80 -13.12
N LYS A 312 -17.34 6.85 -13.85
CA LYS A 312 -18.13 5.74 -13.31
C LYS A 312 -17.59 4.43 -13.88
N ALA A 313 -17.07 3.57 -13.02
CA ALA A 313 -16.50 2.30 -13.42
C ALA A 313 -17.09 1.13 -12.64
N PHE A 314 -17.34 0.00 -13.32
CA PHE A 314 -17.83 -1.23 -12.70
C PHE A 314 -17.32 -2.46 -13.47
N VAL A 315 -17.44 -3.62 -12.83
CA VAL A 315 -17.03 -4.91 -13.39
C VAL A 315 -18.27 -5.76 -13.64
N ARG A 316 -18.32 -6.46 -14.77
CA ARG A 316 -19.32 -7.46 -15.11
C ARG A 316 -18.64 -8.80 -15.34
N VAL A 317 -19.28 -9.88 -14.90
CA VAL A 317 -18.95 -11.23 -15.34
C VAL A 317 -19.70 -11.50 -16.63
N LEU A 318 -19.01 -12.01 -17.63
CA LEU A 318 -19.59 -12.42 -18.91
C LEU A 318 -20.06 -13.90 -18.81
N PRO A 319 -21.18 -14.25 -19.48
CA PRO A 319 -21.78 -15.58 -19.41
C PRO A 319 -20.98 -16.69 -20.09
#